data_AF-A0A436WV48-F1
#
_entry.id   AF-A0A436WV48-F1
#
_cell.length_a   1.000
_cell.length_b   1.000
_cell.length_c   1.000
_cell.angle_alpha   90.00
_cell.angle_beta   90.00
_cell.angle_gamma   90.00
#
_symmetry.space_group_name_H-M   'P 1'
#
loop_
_entity.id
_entity.type
_entity.pdbx_description
1 polymer ?
#
loop_
_entity_poly.entity_id
_entity_poly.type
_entity_poly.pdbx_seq_one_letter_code
_entity_poly.pdbx_strand_id
1 'polypeptide(L)'
;MRLRVDILAALVVGALAWPAAAQECGDDFNTWKQGVEAEAKAAGVGAVGLNALEQASLDDKVLARDRAQGVFTQTFTEFSNRMISAYRLKQGGANLKKYADVFARADQEFGVQAPVIAAFWALETDFGAVQGDFHTLSALVTLSHDCRRPQLFRPQLVPLLTLIDRGVLPADVTGAWAGEIGQTQILPTDYLARGVDGDGDGIVDLRHSVPD
;
A
#
# COMPACT_ATOMS: atom_id res chain seq x y z
N MET A 1 -68.88 11.93 -27.27
CA MET A 1 -68.75 12.96 -26.20
C MET A 1 -68.49 12.25 -24.87
N ARG A 2 -67.24 12.30 -24.39
CA ARG A 2 -66.77 12.15 -23.00
C ARG A 2 -65.24 11.97 -23.05
N LEU A 3 -64.51 13.08 -22.93
CA LEU A 3 -63.06 13.10 -22.78
C LEU A 3 -62.75 12.71 -21.32
N ARG A 4 -61.93 11.67 -21.12
CA ARG A 4 -61.35 11.34 -19.82
C ARG A 4 -60.04 12.12 -19.69
N VAL A 5 -59.90 12.85 -18.59
CA VAL A 5 -58.68 13.58 -18.23
C VAL A 5 -57.89 12.69 -17.29
N ASP A 6 -56.79 12.12 -17.77
CA ASP A 6 -55.82 11.42 -16.94
C ASP A 6 -54.82 12.43 -16.39
N ILE A 7 -54.81 12.62 -15.08
CA ILE A 7 -53.87 13.47 -14.35
C ILE A 7 -52.56 12.68 -14.19
N LEU A 8 -51.51 13.04 -14.92
CA LEU A 8 -50.14 12.60 -14.62
C LEU A 8 -49.60 13.43 -13.45
N ALA A 9 -49.37 12.78 -12.31
CA ALA A 9 -48.59 13.34 -11.21
C ALA A 9 -47.10 13.27 -11.57
N ALA A 10 -46.45 14.42 -11.73
CA ALA A 10 -45.00 14.52 -11.89
C ALA A 10 -44.32 14.37 -10.51
N LEU A 11 -43.67 13.23 -10.29
CA LEU A 11 -42.77 13.01 -9.16
C LEU A 11 -41.45 13.73 -9.42
N VAL A 12 -41.26 14.88 -8.76
CA VAL A 12 -39.95 15.56 -8.69
C VAL A 12 -39.12 14.84 -7.63
N VAL A 13 -38.19 14.00 -8.07
CA VAL A 13 -37.13 13.44 -7.21
C VAL A 13 -36.08 14.53 -7.04
N GLY A 14 -36.16 15.25 -5.92
CA GLY A 14 -35.11 16.17 -5.50
C GLY A 14 -33.86 15.38 -5.11
N ALA A 15 -32.81 15.51 -5.90
CA ALA A 15 -31.48 15.03 -5.54
C ALA A 15 -31.00 15.79 -4.29
N LEU A 16 -31.06 15.15 -3.13
CA LEU A 16 -30.39 15.64 -1.94
C LEU A 16 -28.88 15.50 -2.16
N ALA A 17 -28.25 16.58 -2.60
CA ALA A 17 -26.80 16.71 -2.53
C ALA A 17 -26.42 16.78 -1.05
N TRP A 18 -25.92 15.69 -0.49
CA TRP A 18 -25.25 15.75 0.80
C TRP A 18 -24.01 16.64 0.67
N PRO A 19 -23.77 17.57 1.60
CA PRO A 19 -22.52 18.29 1.64
C PRO A 19 -21.42 17.25 1.83
N ALA A 20 -20.46 17.22 0.91
CA ALA A 20 -19.19 16.56 1.19
C ALA A 20 -18.61 17.29 2.41
N ALA A 21 -18.57 16.61 3.56
CA ALA A 21 -17.81 17.12 4.68
C ALA A 21 -16.36 17.27 4.17
N ALA A 22 -15.89 18.51 4.07
CA ALA A 22 -14.46 18.74 3.95
C ALA A 22 -13.86 18.08 5.19
N GLN A 23 -13.06 17.02 4.99
CA GLN A 23 -12.30 16.43 6.07
C GLN A 23 -11.50 17.59 6.70
N GLU A 24 -11.78 17.92 7.96
CA GLU A 24 -11.00 18.93 8.69
C GLU A 24 -9.60 18.35 8.89
N CYS A 25 -8.72 18.64 7.94
CA CYS A 25 -7.34 18.23 7.99
C CYS A 25 -6.55 19.34 8.69
N GLY A 26 -5.88 18.98 9.80
CA GLY A 26 -5.29 19.95 10.73
C GLY A 26 -5.70 19.79 12.20
N ASP A 27 -6.52 18.79 12.54
CA ASP A 27 -6.82 18.43 13.93
C ASP A 27 -5.57 17.96 14.69
N ASP A 28 -5.61 18.05 16.03
CA ASP A 28 -4.57 17.51 16.89
C ASP A 28 -4.30 16.03 16.58
N PHE A 29 -3.03 15.69 16.36
CA PHE A 29 -2.62 14.35 15.95
C PHE A 29 -3.05 13.26 16.94
N ASN A 30 -3.04 13.54 18.25
CA ASN A 30 -3.44 12.54 19.25
C ASN A 30 -4.95 12.33 19.25
N THR A 31 -5.74 13.39 19.12
CA THR A 31 -7.21 13.26 18.96
C THR A 31 -7.56 12.47 17.70
N TRP A 32 -6.92 12.79 16.56
CA TRP A 32 -7.10 12.03 15.33
C TRP A 32 -6.70 10.56 15.51
N LYS A 33 -5.58 10.29 16.19
CA LYS A 33 -5.08 8.93 16.45
C LYS A 33 -6.02 8.11 17.34
N GLN A 34 -6.69 8.73 18.31
CA GLN A 34 -7.75 8.07 19.09
C GLN A 34 -8.92 7.63 18.21
N GLY A 35 -9.27 8.40 17.17
CA GLY A 35 -10.24 7.99 16.16
C GLY A 35 -9.80 6.75 15.37
N VAL A 36 -8.54 6.73 14.93
CA VAL A 36 -7.92 5.55 14.29
C VAL A 36 -7.96 4.34 15.22
N GLU A 37 -7.64 4.53 16.50
CA GLU A 37 -7.64 3.47 17.51
C GLU A 37 -9.04 2.88 17.70
N ALA A 38 -10.08 3.73 17.75
CA ALA A 38 -11.47 3.29 17.86
C ALA A 38 -11.91 2.47 16.63
N GLU A 39 -11.54 2.90 15.42
CA GLU A 39 -11.80 2.15 14.19
C GLU A 39 -11.06 0.81 14.17
N ALA A 40 -9.78 0.79 14.56
CA ALA A 40 -8.97 -0.43 14.63
C ALA A 40 -9.56 -1.43 15.63
N LYS A 41 -9.99 -0.96 16.82
CA LYS A 41 -10.72 -1.78 17.80
C LYS A 41 -12.01 -2.34 17.23
N ALA A 42 -12.80 -1.51 16.54
CA ALA A 42 -14.04 -1.95 15.90
C ALA A 42 -13.81 -2.99 14.80
N ALA A 43 -12.66 -2.94 14.13
CA ALA A 43 -12.22 -3.93 13.14
C ALA A 43 -11.58 -5.19 13.76
N GLY A 44 -11.46 -5.26 15.09
CA GLY A 44 -10.94 -6.42 15.81
C GLY A 44 -9.41 -6.48 15.95
N VAL A 45 -8.70 -5.36 15.74
CA VAL A 45 -7.26 -5.28 16.02
C VAL A 45 -7.00 -5.45 17.52
N GLY A 46 -6.12 -6.38 17.88
CA GLY A 46 -5.74 -6.67 19.25
C GLY A 46 -4.69 -5.72 19.84
N ALA A 47 -4.26 -6.05 21.05
CA ALA A 47 -3.41 -5.18 21.86
C ALA A 47 -2.04 -4.90 21.21
N VAL A 48 -1.47 -5.84 20.45
CA VAL A 48 -0.15 -5.65 19.85
C VAL A 48 -0.22 -4.57 18.77
N GLY A 49 -1.23 -4.66 17.89
CA GLY A 49 -1.48 -3.62 16.89
C GLY A 49 -1.80 -2.26 17.52
N LEU A 50 -2.68 -2.23 18.52
CA LEU A 50 -3.07 -0.97 19.18
C LEU A 50 -1.89 -0.30 19.92
N ASN A 51 -1.04 -1.09 20.58
CA ASN A 51 0.19 -0.57 21.21
C ASN A 51 1.16 -0.02 20.15
N ALA A 52 1.28 -0.66 18.98
CA ALA A 52 2.08 -0.12 17.88
C ALA A 52 1.54 1.23 17.38
N LEU A 53 0.21 1.37 17.27
CA LEU A 53 -0.42 2.65 16.93
C LEU A 53 -0.10 3.72 17.97
N GLU A 54 -0.14 3.40 19.26
CA GLU A 54 0.20 4.34 20.33
C GLU A 54 1.62 4.90 20.15
N GLN A 55 2.59 4.06 19.77
CA GLN A 55 3.99 4.47 19.54
C GLN A 55 4.22 5.18 18.20
N ALA A 56 3.27 5.11 17.26
CA ALA A 56 3.38 5.78 15.97
C ALA A 56 3.36 7.32 16.13
N SER A 57 4.20 7.98 15.33
CA SER A 57 4.42 9.43 15.36
C SER A 57 4.51 9.99 13.95
N LEU A 58 4.29 11.31 13.82
CA LEU A 58 4.48 12.04 12.58
C LEU A 58 5.97 12.08 12.19
N ASP A 59 6.26 11.95 10.89
CA ASP A 59 7.62 11.99 10.33
C ASP A 59 7.74 13.04 9.22
N ASP A 60 8.44 14.14 9.51
CA ASP A 60 8.67 15.22 8.53
C ASP A 60 9.42 14.76 7.28
N LYS A 61 10.24 13.71 7.37
CA LYS A 61 10.93 13.14 6.21
C LYS A 61 9.94 12.54 5.23
N VAL A 62 8.88 11.92 5.73
CA VAL A 62 7.80 11.35 4.89
C VAL A 62 7.09 12.47 4.13
N LEU A 63 6.74 13.56 4.81
CA LEU A 63 6.15 14.74 4.15
C LEU A 63 7.10 15.34 3.10
N ALA A 64 8.39 15.47 3.44
CA ALA A 64 9.38 15.98 2.49
C ALA A 64 9.50 15.09 1.23
N ARG A 65 9.42 13.76 1.39
CA ARG A 65 9.42 12.82 0.25
C ARG A 65 8.14 12.92 -0.58
N ASP A 66 6.97 12.97 0.05
CA ASP A 66 5.70 13.13 -0.66
C ASP A 66 5.70 14.40 -1.54
N ARG A 67 6.21 15.52 -1.01
CA ARG A 67 6.26 16.80 -1.73
C ARG A 67 7.36 16.85 -2.80
N ALA A 68 8.32 15.92 -2.83
CA ALA A 68 9.41 15.92 -3.80
C ALA A 68 8.91 15.59 -5.22
N GLN A 69 9.48 16.21 -6.26
CA GLN A 69 9.10 16.02 -7.67
C GLN A 69 10.29 15.75 -8.61
N GLY A 70 11.47 15.42 -8.06
CA GLY A 70 12.74 15.38 -8.81
C GLY A 70 12.84 14.31 -9.92
N VAL A 71 11.97 13.31 -9.94
CA VAL A 71 11.96 12.32 -11.04
C VAL A 71 11.34 12.89 -12.31
N PHE A 72 10.36 13.80 -12.19
CA PHE A 72 9.64 14.37 -13.33
C PHE A 72 10.44 15.37 -14.14
N THR A 73 11.65 15.71 -13.71
CA THR A 73 12.56 16.60 -14.45
C THR A 73 13.54 15.85 -15.37
N GLN A 74 13.55 14.51 -15.33
CA GLN A 74 14.44 13.70 -16.16
C GLN A 74 13.90 13.56 -17.59
N THR A 75 14.79 13.54 -18.58
CA THR A 75 14.48 13.06 -19.92
C THR A 75 14.18 11.56 -19.90
N PHE A 76 13.49 11.06 -20.92
CA PHE A 76 13.23 9.61 -21.04
C PHE A 76 14.53 8.80 -21.03
N THR A 77 15.57 9.25 -21.73
CA THR A 77 16.85 8.53 -21.80
C THR A 77 17.58 8.49 -20.46
N GLU A 78 17.57 9.58 -19.70
CA GLU A 78 18.13 9.59 -18.34
C GLU A 78 17.38 8.63 -17.43
N PHE A 79 16.04 8.68 -17.46
CA PHE A 79 15.18 7.79 -16.68
C PHE A 79 15.40 6.32 -17.05
N SER A 80 15.35 5.99 -18.35
CA SER A 80 15.47 4.60 -18.83
C SER A 80 16.84 4.01 -18.54
N ASN A 81 17.92 4.79 -18.71
CA ASN A 81 19.28 4.32 -18.43
C ASN A 81 19.49 4.04 -16.93
N ARG A 82 18.86 4.83 -16.06
CA ARG A 82 18.85 4.57 -14.61
C ARG A 82 18.03 3.32 -14.28
N MET A 83 16.88 3.14 -14.91
CA MET A 83 15.97 2.02 -14.64
C MET A 83 16.49 0.68 -15.16
N ILE A 84 17.14 0.68 -16.32
CA ILE A 84 17.66 -0.52 -17.01
C ILE A 84 19.17 -0.61 -16.80
N SER A 85 19.59 -0.66 -15.54
CA SER A 85 21.01 -0.70 -15.19
C SER A 85 21.65 -2.04 -15.54
N ALA A 86 22.97 -2.04 -15.79
CA ALA A 86 23.73 -3.27 -16.02
C ALA A 86 23.65 -4.24 -14.83
N TYR A 87 23.52 -3.71 -13.61
CA TYR A 87 23.27 -4.50 -12.41
C TYR A 87 21.95 -5.28 -12.53
N ARG A 88 20.84 -4.60 -12.85
CA ARG A 88 19.51 -5.22 -12.95
C ARG A 88 19.45 -6.27 -14.06
N LEU A 89 20.05 -6.00 -15.22
CA LEU A 89 20.12 -6.97 -16.31
C LEU A 89 20.87 -8.25 -15.90
N LYS A 90 22.01 -8.09 -15.20
CA LYS A 90 22.81 -9.21 -14.71
C LYS A 90 22.07 -10.01 -13.64
N GLN A 91 21.54 -9.33 -12.61
CA GLN A 91 20.87 -9.99 -11.50
C GLN A 91 19.53 -10.59 -11.91
N GLY A 92 18.78 -9.94 -12.79
CA GLY A 92 17.55 -10.49 -13.35
C GLY A 92 17.80 -11.81 -14.06
N GLY A 93 18.81 -11.88 -14.92
CA GLY A 93 19.20 -13.13 -15.57
C GLY A 93 19.67 -14.22 -14.61
N ALA A 94 20.31 -13.85 -13.49
CA ALA A 94 20.72 -14.79 -12.45
C ALA A 94 19.51 -15.30 -11.64
N ASN A 95 18.63 -14.41 -11.22
CA ASN A 95 17.44 -14.73 -10.43
C ASN A 95 16.42 -15.56 -11.22
N LEU A 96 16.23 -15.27 -12.51
CA LEU A 96 15.40 -16.09 -13.40
C LEU A 96 15.88 -17.55 -13.48
N LYS A 97 17.20 -17.78 -13.36
CA LYS A 97 17.77 -19.14 -13.31
C LYS A 97 17.68 -19.74 -11.92
N LYS A 98 17.95 -18.94 -10.89
CA LYS A 98 17.98 -19.38 -9.49
C LYS A 98 16.60 -19.81 -8.99
N TYR A 99 15.55 -19.09 -9.38
CA TYR A 99 14.16 -19.29 -8.95
C TYR A 99 13.28 -19.78 -10.11
N ALA A 100 13.85 -20.55 -11.03
CA ALA A 100 13.16 -20.97 -12.25
C ALA A 100 11.88 -21.79 -11.97
N ASP A 101 11.90 -22.59 -10.90
CA ASP A 101 10.77 -23.37 -10.39
C ASP A 101 9.66 -22.47 -9.83
N VAL A 102 10.01 -21.47 -9.00
CA VAL A 102 9.06 -20.48 -8.46
C VAL A 102 8.36 -19.74 -9.60
N PHE A 103 9.14 -19.24 -10.57
CA PHE A 103 8.57 -18.54 -11.72
C PHE A 103 7.71 -19.45 -12.61
N ALA A 104 8.10 -20.71 -12.80
CA ALA A 104 7.31 -21.66 -13.57
C ALA A 104 5.96 -21.95 -12.89
N ARG A 105 5.94 -22.03 -11.55
CA ARG A 105 4.69 -22.17 -10.79
C ARG A 105 3.83 -20.92 -10.91
N ALA A 106 4.41 -19.72 -10.75
CA ALA A 106 3.69 -18.46 -10.91
C ALA A 106 3.08 -18.30 -12.31
N ASP A 107 3.78 -18.75 -13.36
CA ASP A 107 3.23 -18.77 -14.72
C ASP A 107 2.04 -19.74 -14.85
N GLN A 108 2.13 -20.94 -14.26
CA GLN A 108 1.02 -21.90 -14.26
C GLN A 108 -0.20 -21.42 -13.49
N GLU A 109 0.01 -20.75 -12.35
CA GLU A 109 -1.07 -20.31 -11.46
C GLU A 109 -1.71 -19.00 -11.91
N PHE A 110 -0.90 -18.04 -12.37
CA PHE A 110 -1.33 -16.66 -12.64
C PHE A 110 -1.27 -16.28 -14.13
N GLY A 111 -0.61 -17.08 -14.97
CA GLY A 111 -0.42 -16.78 -16.40
C GLY A 111 0.52 -15.60 -16.68
N VAL A 112 1.42 -15.29 -15.73
CA VAL A 112 2.35 -14.17 -15.85
C VAL A 112 3.76 -14.70 -16.11
N GLN A 113 4.34 -14.26 -17.23
CA GLN A 113 5.68 -14.70 -17.64
C GLN A 113 6.76 -14.24 -16.67
N ALA A 114 7.72 -15.13 -16.38
CA ALA A 114 8.83 -14.90 -15.46
C ALA A 114 9.57 -13.56 -15.66
N PRO A 115 9.91 -13.12 -16.90
CA PRO A 115 10.63 -11.86 -17.10
C PRO A 115 9.83 -10.63 -16.67
N VAL A 116 8.49 -10.69 -16.68
CA VAL A 116 7.63 -9.59 -16.23
C VAL A 116 7.71 -9.46 -14.72
N ILE A 117 7.54 -10.57 -13.99
CA ILE A 117 7.64 -10.59 -12.53
C ILE A 117 9.04 -10.13 -12.08
N ALA A 118 10.08 -10.66 -12.71
CA ALA A 118 11.46 -10.27 -12.41
C ALA A 118 11.73 -8.78 -12.70
N ALA A 119 11.10 -8.19 -13.71
CA ALA A 119 11.23 -6.76 -13.99
C ALA A 119 10.59 -5.89 -12.90
N PHE A 120 9.39 -6.25 -12.43
CA PHE A 120 8.77 -5.54 -11.28
C PHE A 120 9.64 -5.64 -10.03
N TRP A 121 10.06 -6.86 -9.67
CA TRP A 121 10.94 -7.08 -8.52
C TRP A 121 12.25 -6.28 -8.59
N ALA A 122 12.83 -6.13 -9.78
CA ALA A 122 14.01 -5.30 -10.01
C ALA A 122 13.73 -3.80 -9.84
N LEU A 123 12.62 -3.31 -10.42
CA LEU A 123 12.29 -1.89 -10.43
C LEU A 123 11.84 -1.39 -9.07
N GLU A 124 11.17 -2.24 -8.30
CA GLU A 124 10.69 -1.90 -6.95
C GLU A 124 11.82 -1.86 -5.94
N THR A 125 12.67 -2.89 -5.89
CA THR A 125 13.62 -3.05 -4.77
C THR A 125 15.01 -3.55 -5.13
N ASP A 126 15.37 -3.57 -6.41
CA ASP A 126 16.63 -4.18 -6.86
C ASP A 126 16.75 -5.65 -6.38
N PHE A 127 15.66 -6.41 -6.53
CA PHE A 127 15.54 -7.80 -6.09
C PHE A 127 15.62 -7.96 -4.56
N GLY A 128 14.94 -7.09 -3.82
CA GLY A 128 14.88 -7.10 -2.35
C GLY A 128 16.07 -6.42 -1.66
N ALA A 129 17.05 -5.91 -2.42
CA ALA A 129 18.22 -5.25 -1.87
C ALA A 129 17.92 -3.88 -1.22
N VAL A 130 16.90 -3.17 -1.72
CA VAL A 130 16.50 -1.85 -1.25
C VAL A 130 14.98 -1.80 -1.04
N GLN A 131 14.53 -2.08 0.19
CA GLN A 131 13.09 -2.12 0.51
C GLN A 131 12.58 -0.85 1.22
N GLY A 132 13.48 0.08 1.54
CA GLY A 132 13.20 1.31 2.27
C GLY A 132 13.45 1.21 3.78
N ASP A 133 13.68 2.36 4.38
CA ASP A 133 14.13 2.55 5.76
C ASP A 133 13.16 3.43 6.60
N PHE A 134 11.96 3.68 6.08
CA PHE A 134 10.93 4.43 6.81
C PHE A 134 10.15 3.47 7.71
N HIS A 135 9.89 3.89 8.95
CA HIS A 135 8.97 3.16 9.83
C HIS A 135 7.56 3.19 9.23
N THR A 136 7.08 2.05 8.71
CA THR A 136 5.92 1.99 7.82
C THR A 136 4.66 2.55 8.48
N LEU A 137 4.43 2.21 9.75
CA LEU A 137 3.26 2.73 10.47
C LEU A 137 3.33 4.24 10.69
N SER A 138 4.51 4.78 10.99
CA SER A 138 4.71 6.24 11.13
C SER A 138 4.50 6.96 9.81
N ALA A 139 4.98 6.37 8.71
CA ALA A 139 4.75 6.90 7.37
C ALA A 139 3.26 6.96 7.01
N LEU A 140 2.52 5.87 7.26
CA LEU A 140 1.09 5.83 6.97
C LEU A 140 0.27 6.76 7.87
N VAL A 141 0.56 6.87 9.17
CA VAL A 141 -0.17 7.85 10.02
C VAL A 141 0.13 9.28 9.59
N THR A 142 1.38 9.56 9.19
CA THR A 142 1.78 10.89 8.69
C THR A 142 0.99 11.28 7.45
N LEU A 143 0.94 10.40 6.45
CA LEU A 143 0.26 10.69 5.18
C LEU A 143 -1.26 10.61 5.28
N SER A 144 -1.78 9.84 6.24
CA SER A 144 -3.22 9.76 6.52
C SER A 144 -3.73 10.97 7.30
N HIS A 145 -2.86 11.64 8.07
CA HIS A 145 -3.17 12.88 8.80
C HIS A 145 -2.96 14.13 7.92
N ASP A 146 -2.01 14.08 6.97
CA ASP A 146 -1.75 15.18 6.03
C ASP A 146 -2.96 15.51 5.13
N CYS A 147 -3.15 16.79 4.85
CA CYS A 147 -4.28 17.29 4.06
C CYS A 147 -4.26 16.89 2.58
N ARG A 148 -3.09 16.53 2.03
CA ARG A 148 -2.92 16.50 0.57
C ARG A 148 -3.70 15.36 -0.07
N ARG A 149 -3.53 14.12 0.43
CA ARG A 149 -4.10 12.90 -0.16
C ARG A 149 -4.42 11.81 0.88
N PRO A 150 -5.05 12.12 2.03
CA PRO A 150 -5.23 11.16 3.12
C PRO A 150 -6.04 9.94 2.72
N GLN A 151 -6.94 10.07 1.74
CA GLN A 151 -7.78 8.98 1.22
C GLN A 151 -7.00 7.81 0.61
N LEU A 152 -5.75 8.02 0.21
CA LEU A 152 -4.89 6.95 -0.33
C LEU A 152 -4.28 6.10 0.79
N PHE A 153 -3.98 6.72 1.93
CA PHE A 153 -3.19 6.13 3.02
C PHE A 153 -4.05 5.67 4.20
N ARG A 154 -5.14 6.37 4.49
CA ARG A 154 -6.05 6.03 5.59
C ARG A 154 -6.55 4.59 5.55
N PRO A 155 -6.93 4.03 4.37
CA PRO A 155 -7.36 2.64 4.27
C PRO A 155 -6.28 1.61 4.62
N GLN A 156 -4.99 1.99 4.67
CA GLN A 156 -3.87 1.10 4.93
C GLN A 156 -3.59 0.88 6.43
N LEU A 157 -4.08 1.77 7.31
CA LEU A 157 -3.78 1.72 8.74
C LEU A 157 -4.31 0.46 9.41
N VAL A 158 -5.61 0.17 9.29
CA VAL A 158 -6.21 -1.03 9.90
C VAL A 158 -5.59 -2.34 9.35
N PRO A 159 -5.37 -2.49 8.02
CA PRO A 159 -4.62 -3.62 7.49
C PRO A 159 -3.21 -3.78 8.07
N LEU A 160 -2.43 -2.70 8.18
CA LEU A 160 -1.08 -2.78 8.76
C LEU A 160 -1.12 -3.20 10.22
N LEU A 161 -2.01 -2.59 11.01
CA LEU A 161 -2.18 -2.93 12.42
C LEU A 161 -2.64 -4.39 12.59
N THR A 162 -3.47 -4.89 11.69
CA THR A 162 -3.89 -6.30 11.65
C THR A 162 -2.71 -7.23 11.35
N LEU A 163 -1.84 -6.89 10.39
CA LEU A 163 -0.63 -7.66 10.09
C LEU A 163 0.32 -7.72 11.29
N ILE A 164 0.48 -6.58 11.99
CA ILE A 164 1.29 -6.49 13.21
C ILE A 164 0.70 -7.34 14.32
N ASP A 165 -0.62 -7.26 14.54
CA ASP A 165 -1.30 -7.99 15.61
C ASP A 165 -1.27 -9.51 15.39
N ARG A 166 -1.30 -9.95 14.13
CA ARG A 166 -1.14 -11.36 13.75
C ARG A 166 0.31 -11.87 13.83
N GLY A 167 1.28 -10.99 14.09
CA GLY A 167 2.70 -11.32 14.10
C GLY A 167 3.30 -11.59 12.72
N VAL A 168 2.60 -11.24 11.64
CA VAL A 168 3.12 -11.34 10.26
C VAL A 168 4.18 -10.27 10.03
N LEU A 169 3.98 -9.08 10.58
CA LEU A 169 4.95 -7.99 10.55
C LEU A 169 5.32 -7.58 11.97
N PRO A 170 6.59 -7.21 12.23
CA PRO A 170 6.94 -6.61 13.51
C PRO A 170 6.42 -5.15 13.57
N ALA A 171 6.22 -4.63 14.77
CA ALA A 171 5.71 -3.27 14.97
C ALA A 171 6.64 -2.20 14.39
N ASP A 172 7.95 -2.48 14.34
CA ASP A 172 9.00 -1.62 13.80
C ASP A 172 9.32 -1.91 12.32
N VAL A 173 8.41 -2.58 11.60
CA VAL A 173 8.55 -2.85 10.17
C VAL A 173 8.89 -1.58 9.39
N THR A 174 9.90 -1.70 8.51
CA THR A 174 10.29 -0.64 7.59
C THR A 174 9.86 -0.92 6.17
N GLY A 175 9.72 0.15 5.38
CA GLY A 175 9.35 0.10 3.98
C GLY A 175 9.65 1.41 3.25
N ALA A 176 9.01 1.61 2.11
CA ALA A 176 9.06 2.91 1.45
C ALA A 176 8.27 3.97 2.21
N TRP A 177 8.58 5.22 1.88
CA TRP A 177 8.01 6.40 2.53
C TRP A 177 6.48 6.51 2.41
N ALA A 178 5.87 5.83 1.44
CA ALA A 178 4.42 5.84 1.21
C ALA A 178 3.70 4.62 1.84
N GLY A 179 4.43 3.77 2.56
CA GLY A 179 3.87 2.66 3.31
C GLY A 179 3.91 1.31 2.59
N GLU A 180 4.56 1.24 1.43
CA GLU A 180 4.81 0.00 0.71
C GLU A 180 5.82 -0.89 1.45
N ILE A 181 5.58 -2.19 1.44
CA ILE A 181 6.32 -3.18 2.24
C ILE A 181 6.93 -4.22 1.32
N GLY A 182 8.14 -4.64 1.67
CA GLY A 182 8.73 -5.85 1.12
C GLY A 182 9.34 -5.68 -0.26
N GLN A 183 9.70 -6.81 -0.84
CA GLN A 183 10.43 -6.94 -2.09
C GLN A 183 9.66 -6.41 -3.31
N THR A 184 8.34 -6.40 -3.25
CA THR A 184 7.44 -5.99 -4.33
C THR A 184 6.70 -4.68 -4.04
N GLN A 185 7.04 -4.00 -2.93
CA GLN A 185 6.50 -2.70 -2.54
C GLN A 185 4.95 -2.70 -2.54
N ILE A 186 4.38 -3.66 -1.82
CA ILE A 186 2.93 -3.83 -1.72
C ILE A 186 2.39 -3.06 -0.50
N LEU A 187 1.23 -2.42 -0.67
CA LEU A 187 0.54 -1.74 0.41
C LEU A 187 -0.16 -2.73 1.37
N PRO A 188 -0.34 -2.39 2.66
CA PRO A 188 -0.92 -3.28 3.66
C PRO A 188 -2.27 -3.92 3.31
N THR A 189 -3.18 -3.19 2.65
CA THR A 189 -4.46 -3.75 2.19
C THR A 189 -4.23 -4.91 1.22
N ASP A 190 -3.32 -4.74 0.26
CA ASP A 190 -3.03 -5.75 -0.75
C ASP A 190 -2.20 -6.91 -0.19
N TYR A 191 -1.35 -6.66 0.81
CA TYR A 191 -0.67 -7.72 1.56
C TYR A 191 -1.71 -8.68 2.16
N LEU A 192 -2.69 -8.18 2.90
CA LEU A 192 -3.73 -9.02 3.49
C LEU A 192 -4.64 -9.69 2.46
N ALA A 193 -4.97 -8.99 1.39
CA ALA A 193 -5.98 -9.45 0.43
C ALA A 193 -5.40 -10.39 -0.65
N ARG A 194 -4.12 -10.26 -0.97
CA ARG A 194 -3.50 -10.90 -2.15
C ARG A 194 -2.14 -11.52 -1.89
N GLY A 195 -1.59 -11.42 -0.68
CA GLY A 195 -0.37 -12.14 -0.32
C GLY A 195 -0.57 -13.65 -0.49
N VAL A 196 0.42 -14.33 -1.07
CA VAL A 196 0.41 -15.76 -1.36
C VAL A 196 1.63 -16.36 -0.68
N ASP A 197 1.42 -17.48 0.01
CA ASP A 197 2.52 -18.29 0.55
C ASP A 197 3.13 -19.07 -0.62
N GLY A 198 4.30 -18.61 -1.04
CA GLY A 198 4.98 -19.07 -2.23
C GLY A 198 5.95 -20.21 -1.95
N ASP A 199 6.31 -20.54 -0.73
CA ASP A 199 7.16 -21.71 -0.45
C ASP A 199 6.44 -22.82 0.31
N GLY A 200 5.20 -22.57 0.73
CA GLY A 200 4.31 -23.51 1.37
C GLY A 200 4.62 -23.70 2.86
N ASP A 201 5.32 -22.76 3.49
CA ASP A 201 5.69 -22.84 4.91
C ASP A 201 4.56 -22.39 5.87
N GLY A 202 3.45 -21.88 5.32
CA GLY A 202 2.28 -21.38 6.03
C GLY A 202 2.35 -19.91 6.41
N ILE A 203 3.40 -19.19 6.01
CA ILE A 203 3.63 -17.78 6.27
C ILE A 203 3.72 -17.04 4.93
N VAL A 204 3.21 -15.81 4.90
CA VAL A 204 3.44 -14.89 3.77
C VAL A 204 4.43 -13.83 4.26
N ASP A 205 5.70 -13.96 3.87
CA ASP A 205 6.80 -13.05 4.19
C ASP A 205 7.31 -12.33 2.94
N LEU A 206 6.61 -11.27 2.54
CA LEU A 206 6.97 -10.45 1.38
C LEU A 206 8.30 -9.69 1.56
N ARG A 207 8.94 -9.73 2.74
CA ARG A 207 10.20 -9.03 3.00
C ARG A 207 11.42 -9.92 2.76
N HIS A 208 11.34 -11.19 3.15
CA HIS A 208 12.49 -12.08 3.14
C HIS A 208 12.30 -13.34 2.29
N SER A 209 11.05 -13.75 2.03
CA SER A 209 10.76 -14.82 1.08
C SER A 209 10.73 -14.25 -0.34
N VAL A 210 11.50 -14.87 -1.24
CA VAL A 210 11.44 -14.57 -2.69
C VAL A 210 10.28 -15.31 -3.36
N PRO A 211 9.95 -16.55 -2.96
CA PRO A 211 8.76 -17.23 -3.49
C PRO A 211 7.42 -16.54 -3.25
N ASP A 212 7.28 -15.80 -2.14
CA ASP A 212 6.05 -15.08 -1.74
C ASP A 212 5.85 -13.75 -2.49
#